data_AF-A0A9K3EHU0-F1
#
_entry.id   AF-A0A9K3EHU0-F1
#
_cell.length_a   1.000
_cell.length_b   1.000
_cell.length_c   1.000
_cell.angle_alpha   90.00
_cell.angle_beta   90.00
_cell.angle_gamma   90.00
#
_symmetry.space_group_name_H-M   'P 1'
#
loop_
_entity.id
_entity.type
_entity.pdbx_description
1 polymer ?
#
loop_
_entity_poly.entity_id
_entity_poly.type
_entity_poly.pdbx_seq_one_letter_code
_entity_poly.pdbx_strand_id
1 'polypeptide(L)'
;MGEKQQWSNDHLKCLLETCIEEINTVGRKGLSLHKDSWNKLGKVLKEKFGLDLTQKQMKNAYDNLKAKYVGWVYLKNKTSNI
;
A
#
# COMPACT_ATOMS: atom_id res chain seq x y z
N MET A 1 19.08 -11.38 -8.89
CA MET A 1 18.37 -10.18 -8.37
C MET A 1 16.96 -10.30 -8.89
N GLY A 2 15.97 -10.62 -8.04
CA GLY A 2 14.62 -10.95 -8.50
C GLY A 2 13.95 -9.74 -9.18
N GLU A 3 13.13 -10.00 -10.19
CA GLU A 3 12.38 -8.96 -10.89
C GLU A 3 11.51 -8.17 -9.90
N LYS A 4 11.56 -6.84 -10.00
CA LYS A 4 10.69 -5.97 -9.18
C LYS A 4 9.27 -6.13 -9.68
N GLN A 5 8.33 -6.35 -8.76
CA GLN A 5 6.90 -6.36 -9.08
C GLN A 5 6.51 -5.07 -9.79
N GLN A 6 5.97 -5.19 -11.00
CA GLN A 6 5.38 -4.07 -11.73
C GLN A 6 3.99 -3.77 -11.14
N TRP A 7 3.79 -2.53 -10.69
CA TRP A 7 2.53 -2.07 -10.12
C TRP A 7 1.85 -1.10 -11.10
N SER A 8 0.62 -1.41 -11.51
CA SER A 8 -0.24 -0.47 -12.24
C SER A 8 -0.95 0.46 -11.27
N ASN A 9 -1.54 1.55 -11.78
CA ASN A 9 -2.34 2.45 -10.96
C ASN A 9 -3.55 1.73 -10.35
N ASP A 10 -4.17 0.79 -11.07
CA ASP A 10 -5.31 0.01 -10.56
C ASP A 10 -4.89 -0.94 -9.42
N HIS A 11 -3.70 -1.55 -9.54
CA HIS A 11 -3.16 -2.37 -8.45
C HIS A 11 -2.91 -1.53 -7.20
N LEU A 12 -2.31 -0.34 -7.36
CA LEU A 12 -1.99 0.56 -6.24
C LEU A 12 -3.26 1.14 -5.61
N LYS A 13 -4.27 1.48 -6.42
CA LYS A 13 -5.58 1.93 -5.94
C LYS A 13 -6.23 0.85 -5.09
N CYS A 14 -6.35 -0.38 -5.61
CA CYS A 14 -6.92 -1.50 -4.87
C CYS A 14 -6.15 -1.79 -3.58
N LEU A 15 -4.81 -1.69 -3.63
CA LEU A 15 -3.97 -1.85 -2.44
C LEU A 15 -4.33 -0.82 -1.36
N LEU A 16 -4.39 0.46 -1.72
CA LEU A 16 -4.69 1.53 -0.76
C LEU A 16 -6.12 1.44 -0.23
N GLU A 17 -7.11 1.19 -1.08
CA GLU A 17 -8.52 1.02 -0.68
C GLU A 17 -8.68 -0.12 0.32
N THR A 18 -8.07 -1.29 0.05
CA THR A 18 -8.13 -2.43 0.96
C THR A 18 -7.40 -2.15 2.28
N CYS A 19 -6.25 -1.47 2.23
CA CYS A 19 -5.56 -1.03 3.46
C CYS A 19 -6.43 -0.09 4.30
N ILE A 20 -7.14 0.84 3.68
CA ILE A 20 -8.04 1.78 4.37
C ILE A 20 -9.21 1.03 5.00
N GLU A 21 -9.86 0.13 4.25
CA GLU A 21 -10.94 -0.72 4.74
C GLU A 21 -10.49 -1.52 5.98
N GLU A 22 -9.32 -2.16 5.91
CA GLU A 22 -8.79 -2.97 7.01
C GLU A 22 -8.43 -2.14 8.24
N ILE A 23 -7.86 -0.94 8.05
CA ILE A 23 -7.59 -0.01 9.17
C ILE A 23 -8.89 0.41 9.84
N ASN A 24 -9.94 0.68 9.07
CA ASN A 24 -11.24 1.09 9.62
C ASN A 24 -11.97 -0.06 10.31
N THR A 25 -11.73 -1.31 9.89
CA THR A 25 -12.43 -2.49 10.40
C THR A 25 -11.73 -3.13 11.59
N VAL A 26 -10.42 -3.34 11.49
CA VAL A 26 -9.60 -4.10 12.46
C VAL A 26 -8.70 -3.16 13.29
N GLY A 27 -8.46 -1.95 12.79
CA GLY A 27 -7.50 -1.03 13.37
C GLY A 27 -6.09 -1.20 12.79
N ARG A 28 -5.14 -0.48 13.40
CA ARG A 28 -3.73 -0.50 13.00
C ARG A 28 -2.86 -1.11 14.10
N LYS A 29 -1.80 -1.82 13.68
CA LYS A 29 -0.74 -2.30 14.56
C LYS A 29 0.44 -1.32 14.53
N GLY A 30 0.38 -0.30 15.39
CA GLY A 30 1.35 0.79 15.40
C GLY A 30 1.35 1.55 14.07
N LEU A 31 2.48 1.54 13.36
CA LEU A 31 2.62 2.19 12.05
C LEU A 31 2.33 1.25 10.85
N SER A 32 1.81 0.03 11.10
CA SER A 32 1.57 -0.97 10.07
C SER A 32 0.20 -1.65 10.22
N LEU A 33 -0.20 -2.44 9.22
CA LEU A 33 -1.38 -3.30 9.30
C LEU A 33 -1.11 -4.54 10.17
N HIS A 34 -2.20 -5.17 10.62
CA HIS A 34 -2.15 -6.51 11.22
C HIS A 34 -1.72 -7.55 10.18
N LYS A 35 -1.18 -8.69 10.65
CA LYS A 35 -0.76 -9.80 9.76
C LYS A 35 -1.93 -10.31 8.92
N ASP A 36 -3.11 -10.44 9.54
CA ASP A 36 -4.30 -10.95 8.84
C ASP A 36 -4.84 -9.96 7.81
N SER A 37 -4.72 -8.66 8.05
CA SER A 37 -5.02 -7.64 7.06
C SER A 37 -4.09 -7.69 5.84
N TRP A 38 -2.80 -8.00 6.05
CA TRP A 38 -1.89 -8.27 4.93
C TRP A 38 -2.29 -9.53 4.16
N ASN A 39 -2.73 -10.59 4.85
CA ASN A 39 -3.21 -11.80 4.20
C ASN A 39 -4.47 -11.54 3.38
N LYS A 40 -5.42 -10.76 3.90
CA LYS A 40 -6.64 -10.36 3.18
C LYS A 40 -6.28 -9.54 1.94
N LEU A 41 -5.40 -8.55 2.07
CA LEU A 41 -4.93 -7.77 0.91
C LEU A 41 -4.32 -8.68 -0.17
N GLY A 42 -3.50 -9.66 0.22
CA GLY A 42 -2.91 -10.62 -0.72
C GLY A 42 -3.97 -11.42 -1.48
N LYS A 43 -5.02 -11.88 -0.78
CA LYS A 43 -6.17 -12.57 -1.40
C LYS A 43 -6.90 -11.67 -2.39
N VAL A 44 -7.22 -10.44 -1.99
CA VAL A 44 -7.92 -9.47 -2.86
C VAL A 44 -7.13 -9.17 -4.14
N LEU A 45 -5.81 -8.97 -4.03
CA LEU A 45 -4.96 -8.71 -5.20
C LEU A 45 -4.84 -9.94 -6.11
N LYS A 46 -4.78 -11.14 -5.53
CA LYS A 46 -4.78 -12.39 -6.30
C LYS A 46 -6.09 -12.62 -7.02
N GLU A 47 -7.22 -12.40 -6.36
CA GLU A 47 -8.56 -12.58 -6.93
C GLU A 47 -8.87 -11.56 -8.03
N LYS A 48 -8.52 -10.28 -7.83
CA LYS A 48 -8.83 -9.21 -8.81
C LYS A 48 -7.86 -9.15 -9.98
N PHE A 49 -6.58 -9.46 -9.77
CA PHE A 49 -5.52 -9.18 -10.75
C PHE A 49 -4.61 -10.38 -11.03
N GLY A 50 -4.82 -11.54 -10.38
CA GLY A 50 -3.94 -12.70 -10.52
C GLY A 50 -2.56 -12.53 -9.87
N LEU A 51 -2.37 -11.50 -9.02
CA LEU A 51 -1.08 -11.21 -8.40
C LEU A 51 -0.85 -12.09 -7.16
N ASP A 52 0.04 -13.07 -7.27
CA ASP A 52 0.48 -13.87 -6.12
C ASP A 52 1.66 -13.19 -5.41
N LEU A 53 1.36 -12.49 -4.32
CA LEU A 53 2.29 -11.58 -3.66
C LEU A 53 2.58 -12.00 -2.23
N THR A 54 3.85 -11.93 -1.86
CA THR A 54 4.27 -12.02 -0.46
C THR A 54 3.90 -10.75 0.31
N GLN A 55 3.71 -10.88 1.63
CA GLN A 55 3.53 -9.74 2.52
C GLN A 55 4.65 -8.70 2.38
N LYS A 56 5.89 -9.14 2.15
CA LYS A 56 7.04 -8.24 1.95
C LYS A 56 6.88 -7.39 0.69
N GLN A 57 6.43 -7.97 -0.43
CA GLN A 57 6.18 -7.22 -1.67
C GLN A 57 5.08 -6.17 -1.48
N MET A 58 3.98 -6.54 -0.83
CA MET A 58 2.87 -5.61 -0.55
C MET A 58 3.30 -4.49 0.40
N LYS A 59 4.03 -4.82 1.47
CA LYS A 59 4.55 -3.83 2.42
C LYS A 59 5.52 -2.86 1.75
N ASN A 60 6.42 -3.36 0.89
CA ASN A 60 7.33 -2.50 0.14
C ASN A 60 6.58 -1.53 -0.78
N ALA A 61 5.50 -1.96 -1.44
CA ALA A 61 4.67 -1.07 -2.25
C ALA A 61 4.00 0.01 -1.38
N TYR A 62 3.42 -0.39 -0.25
CA TYR A 62 2.81 0.51 0.72
C TYR A 62 3.80 1.56 1.26
N ASP A 63 4.97 1.13 1.72
CA ASP A 63 6.00 2.02 2.29
C ASP A 63 6.55 2.99 1.22
N ASN A 64 6.70 2.55 -0.04
CA ASN A 64 7.07 3.42 -1.15
C ASN A 64 6.01 4.48 -1.45
N LEU A 65 4.73 4.12 -1.46
CA LEU A 65 3.62 5.08 -1.64
C LEU A 65 3.60 6.11 -0.50
N LYS A 66 3.79 5.65 0.74
CA LYS A 66 3.88 6.51 1.92
C LYS A 66 5.05 7.49 1.80
N ALA A 67 6.22 7.04 1.38
CA ALA A 67 7.39 7.90 1.19
C ALA A 67 7.13 8.97 0.12
N LYS A 68 6.52 8.61 -1.02
CA LYS A 68 6.13 9.57 -2.08
C LYS A 68 5.15 10.61 -1.55
N TYR A 69 4.14 10.19 -0.80
CA TYR A 69 3.17 11.10 -0.19
C TYR A 69 3.83 12.07 0.80
N VAL A 70 4.67 11.56 1.71
CA VAL A 70 5.42 12.40 2.66
C VAL A 70 6.31 13.40 1.94
N GLY A 71 7.03 12.97 0.90
CA GLY A 71 7.84 13.85 0.06
C GLY A 71 6.99 14.94 -0.61
N TRP A 72 5.82 14.59 -1.15
CA TRP A 72 4.90 15.56 -1.74
C TRP A 72 4.37 16.56 -0.71
N VAL A 73 3.95 16.10 0.48
CA VAL A 73 3.51 16.98 1.58
C VAL A 73 4.62 17.94 1.99
N TYR A 74 5.86 17.45 2.11
CA TYR A 74 7.02 18.29 2.42
C TYR A 74 7.22 19.38 1.37
N LEU A 75 7.22 19.02 0.08
CA LEU A 75 7.37 19.98 -1.02
C LEU A 75 6.25 21.01 -1.01
N LYS A 76 5.00 20.56 -0.91
CA LYS A 76 3.81 21.42 -0.84
C LYS A 76 3.91 22.45 0.30
N ASN A 77 4.36 22.03 1.48
CA ASN A 77 4.51 22.92 2.63
C ASN A 77 5.67 23.91 2.48
N LYS A 78 6.68 23.59 1.66
CA LYS A 78 7.84 24.45 1.40
C LYS A 78 7.59 25.48 0.31
N THR A 79 6.72 25.19 -0.65
CA THR A 79 6.50 26.07 -1.81
C THR A 79 5.45 27.16 -1.56
N SER A 80 4.77 27.17 -0.40
CA SER A 80 3.66 28.11 -0.07
C SER A 80 2.61 28.27 -1.17
N ASN A 81 2.54 27.33 -2.12
CA ASN A 81 1.75 27.45 -3.34
C ASN A 81 0.43 26.67 -3.15
N ILE A 82 -0.45 27.23 -2.34
CA ILE A 82 -1.91 27.13 -2.46
C ILE A 82 -2.47 28.52 -2.17
#